data_AF-A0A7J7M3Y3-F1
#
_entry.id   AF-A0A7J7M3Y3-F1
#
_cell.length_a   1.000
_cell.length_b   1.000
_cell.length_c   1.000
_cell.angle_alpha   90.00
_cell.angle_beta   90.00
_cell.angle_gamma   90.00
#
_symmetry.space_group_name_H-M   'P 1'
#
loop_
_entity.id
_entity.type
_entity.pdbx_description
1 polymer ?
#
loop_
_entity_poly.entity_id
_entity_poly.type
_entity_poly.pdbx_seq_one_letter_code
_entity_poly.pdbx_strand_id
1 'polypeptide(L)'
;MAATPLKYPYSSNLNIANFVSLKLKSTNYLLWETQVLSLIESQDLLGFITGKTTQPEPEINDDNGEKILNPDLLALVRTDRLVKAWITATISEEALGTVVGITTSNDVWNALANAYSQNSQAREFELLFKLQEKKKDSTPLYVYLTEFKSTCDQLNAIEKPVPDPNKVFWLLSGLGPRYESFSTAMLKPRALNIKSHG
;
A
#
# COMPACT_ATOMS: atom_id res chain seq x y z
N MET A 1 44.41 7.47 -8.36
CA MET A 1 43.58 8.04 -7.28
C MET A 1 42.27 7.29 -7.30
N ALA A 2 41.93 6.57 -6.23
CA ALA A 2 40.63 5.91 -6.12
C ALA A 2 39.59 7.00 -5.82
N ALA A 3 38.55 7.13 -6.65
CA ALA A 3 37.45 8.03 -6.36
C ALA A 3 36.76 7.56 -5.08
N THR A 4 36.66 8.44 -4.08
CA THR A 4 35.90 8.17 -2.85
C THR A 4 34.48 7.78 -3.25
N PRO A 5 33.96 6.62 -2.82
CA PRO A 5 32.61 6.21 -3.19
C PRO A 5 31.61 7.23 -2.63
N LEU A 6 30.73 7.73 -3.49
CA LEU A 6 29.67 8.67 -3.09
C LEU A 6 28.81 8.02 -2.01
N LYS A 7 28.47 8.80 -0.98
CA LYS A 7 27.66 8.35 0.16
C LYS A 7 26.26 7.82 -0.24
N TYR A 8 25.76 8.20 -1.41
CA TYR A 8 24.47 7.76 -1.93
C TYR A 8 24.63 7.06 -3.30
N PRO A 9 24.07 5.84 -3.47
CA PRO A 9 24.21 5.06 -4.70
C PRO A 9 23.46 5.71 -5.87
N TYR A 10 23.99 5.52 -7.08
CA TYR A 10 23.34 5.92 -8.33
C TYR A 10 22.79 4.68 -9.04
N SER A 11 21.47 4.49 -9.00
CA SER A 11 20.81 3.35 -9.66
C SER A 11 20.23 3.78 -11.01
N SER A 12 21.07 3.92 -12.04
CA SER A 12 20.63 4.28 -13.40
C SER A 12 19.85 3.19 -14.15
N ASN A 13 19.85 1.95 -13.65
CA ASN A 13 19.32 0.79 -14.38
C ASN A 13 18.03 0.23 -13.77
N LEU A 14 17.39 0.94 -12.85
CA LEU A 14 16.24 0.44 -12.11
C LEU A 14 14.95 0.74 -12.89
N ASN A 15 14.30 -0.32 -13.38
CA ASN A 15 12.99 -0.18 -14.02
C ASN A 15 11.89 -0.23 -12.96
N ILE A 16 11.28 0.93 -12.70
CA ILE A 16 10.23 1.11 -11.68
C ILE A 16 9.06 0.14 -11.90
N ALA A 17 8.71 -0.15 -13.16
CA ALA A 17 7.60 -1.05 -13.48
C ALA A 17 7.83 -2.51 -13.01
N ASN A 18 9.09 -2.90 -12.75
CA ASN A 18 9.39 -4.21 -12.18
C ASN A 18 9.06 -4.30 -10.68
N PHE A 19 8.95 -3.16 -9.99
CA PHE A 19 8.70 -3.10 -8.55
C PHE A 19 7.28 -2.62 -8.25
N VAL A 20 6.82 -1.64 -9.03
CA VAL A 20 5.52 -1.01 -8.83
C VAL A 20 4.70 -1.18 -10.10
N SER A 21 3.72 -2.07 -10.02
CA SER A 21 2.76 -2.37 -11.10
C SER A 21 1.55 -1.44 -11.08
N LEU A 22 1.30 -0.79 -9.95
CA LEU A 22 0.12 0.04 -9.73
C LEU A 22 0.37 1.51 -10.02
N LYS A 23 -0.66 2.17 -10.56
CA LYS A 23 -0.79 3.62 -10.54
C LYS A 23 -1.66 4.03 -9.35
N LEU A 24 -1.21 4.97 -8.53
CA LEU A 24 -2.00 5.49 -7.40
C LEU A 24 -3.32 6.11 -7.87
N LYS A 25 -4.41 5.69 -7.23
CA LYS A 25 -5.79 6.17 -7.38
C LYS A 25 -6.42 6.33 -5.98
N SER A 26 -7.61 6.94 -5.94
CA SER A 26 -8.39 7.15 -4.70
C SER A 26 -8.70 5.89 -3.89
N THR A 27 -8.65 4.71 -4.53
CA THR A 27 -9.11 3.44 -3.96
C THR A 27 -8.02 2.42 -3.64
N ASN A 28 -6.76 2.67 -4.00
CA ASN A 28 -5.69 1.67 -3.91
C ASN A 28 -4.44 2.17 -3.16
N TYR A 29 -4.58 3.21 -2.35
CA TYR A 29 -3.45 3.84 -1.64
C TYR A 29 -2.60 2.83 -0.89
N LEU A 30 -3.21 1.95 -0.07
CA LEU A 30 -2.47 0.99 0.75
C LEU A 30 -1.64 0.01 -0.09
N LEU A 31 -2.15 -0.37 -1.26
CA LEU A 31 -1.44 -1.27 -2.19
C LEU A 31 -0.27 -0.59 -2.86
N TRP A 32 -0.53 0.61 -3.35
CA TRP A 32 0.47 1.44 -3.99
C TRP A 32 1.59 1.77 -2.99
N GLU A 33 1.23 2.15 -1.78
CA GLU A 33 2.16 2.44 -0.67
C GLU A 33 3.07 1.23 -0.40
N THR A 34 2.48 0.03 -0.29
CA THR A 34 3.24 -1.21 -0.06
C THR A 34 4.28 -1.48 -1.15
N GLN A 35 3.92 -1.33 -2.43
CA GLN A 35 4.84 -1.55 -3.54
C GLN A 35 5.94 -0.49 -3.61
N VAL A 36 5.60 0.79 -3.39
CA VAL A 36 6.58 1.88 -3.42
C VAL A 36 7.55 1.79 -2.23
N LEU A 37 7.06 1.45 -1.03
CA LEU A 37 7.91 1.18 0.13
C LEU A 37 8.90 0.05 -0.17
N SER A 38 8.42 -1.07 -0.73
CA SER A 38 9.28 -2.20 -1.11
C SER A 38 10.41 -1.79 -2.06
N LEU A 39 10.11 -0.94 -3.05
CA LEU A 39 11.12 -0.37 -3.95
C LEU A 39 12.15 0.47 -3.19
N ILE A 40 11.69 1.42 -2.38
CA ILE A 40 12.56 2.37 -1.66
C ILE A 40 13.43 1.65 -0.62
N GLU A 41 12.87 0.69 0.11
CA GLU A 41 13.57 -0.13 1.09
C GLU A 41 14.62 -1.02 0.42
N SER A 42 14.34 -1.57 -0.77
CA SER A 42 15.33 -2.38 -1.51
C SER A 42 16.61 -1.61 -1.88
N GLN A 43 16.54 -0.27 -1.86
CA GLN A 43 17.65 0.62 -2.19
C GLN A 43 18.24 1.32 -0.95
N ASP A 44 17.75 1.01 0.26
CA ASP A 44 18.13 1.67 1.51
C ASP A 44 17.87 3.19 1.50
N LEU A 45 16.81 3.63 0.82
CA LEU A 45 16.46 5.04 0.65
C LEU A 45 15.29 5.51 1.51
N LEU A 46 14.85 4.71 2.49
CA LEU A 46 13.68 5.00 3.33
C LEU A 46 13.82 6.33 4.10
N GLY A 47 15.06 6.73 4.42
CA GLY A 47 15.36 8.01 5.06
C GLY A 47 14.82 9.22 4.29
N PHE A 48 14.78 9.15 2.95
CA PHE A 48 14.36 10.26 2.08
C PHE A 48 12.86 10.54 2.17
N ILE A 49 12.03 9.50 2.32
CA ILE A 49 10.59 9.68 2.47
C ILE A 49 10.16 9.84 3.93
N THR A 50 10.99 9.44 4.90
CA THR A 50 10.69 9.61 6.33
C THR A 50 11.27 10.90 6.93
N GLY A 51 12.11 11.63 6.18
CA GLY A 51 12.82 12.81 6.68
C GLY A 51 13.96 12.47 7.65
N LYS A 52 14.34 11.20 7.77
CA LYS A 52 15.43 10.74 8.66
C LYS A 52 16.81 10.84 8.02
N THR A 53 16.91 11.13 6.72
CA THR A 53 18.20 11.36 6.06
C THR A 53 18.85 12.62 6.62
N THR A 54 20.03 12.48 7.22
CA THR A 54 20.81 13.60 7.73
C THR A 54 21.35 14.44 6.58
N GLN A 55 21.05 15.74 6.58
CA GLN A 55 21.59 16.68 5.61
C GLN A 55 23.08 16.94 5.88
N PRO A 56 23.98 16.74 4.89
CA PRO A 56 25.38 17.11 5.01
C PRO A 56 25.56 18.62 5.11
N GLU A 57 26.67 19.06 5.71
CA GLU A 57 27.05 20.47 5.73
C GLU A 57 27.21 21.01 4.30
N PRO A 58 26.82 22.26 4.01
CA PRO A 58 26.91 22.82 2.66
C PRO A 58 28.34 22.94 2.13
N GLU A 59 29.29 23.25 3.02
CA GLU A 59 30.69 23.46 2.69
C GLU A 59 31.55 22.56 3.57
N ILE A 60 32.63 22.03 3.00
CA ILE A 60 33.67 21.29 3.70
C ILE A 60 35.03 21.90 3.35
N ASN A 61 36.04 21.70 4.18
CA ASN A 61 37.40 22.08 3.82
C ASN A 61 38.02 20.98 2.94
N ASP A 62 38.70 21.37 1.87
CA ASP A 62 39.51 20.46 1.06
C ASP A 62 40.82 20.08 1.79
N ASP A 63 41.65 19.24 1.16
CA ASP A 63 42.95 18.82 1.71
C ASP A 63 43.92 20.00 1.96
N ASN A 64 43.66 21.16 1.35
CA ASN A 64 44.45 22.39 1.50
C ASN A 64 43.83 23.37 2.52
N GLY A 65 42.68 23.05 3.11
CA GLY A 65 41.97 23.92 4.05
C GLY A 65 41.06 24.96 3.40
N GLU A 66 40.87 24.91 2.08
CA GLU A 66 39.97 25.81 1.34
C GLU A 66 38.53 25.33 1.44
N LYS A 67 37.59 26.27 1.58
CA LYS A 67 36.16 25.94 1.63
C LYS A 67 35.64 25.56 0.25
N ILE A 68 35.14 24.34 0.12
CA ILE A 68 34.53 23.81 -1.10
C ILE A 68 33.09 23.35 -0.84
N LEU A 69 32.26 23.36 -1.87
CA LEU A 69 30.89 22.81 -1.81
C LEU A 69 30.95 21.31 -1.52
N ASN A 70 30.17 20.85 -0.55
CA ASN A 70 30.14 19.45 -0.16
C ASN A 70 29.56 18.56 -1.27
N PRO A 71 30.34 17.62 -1.85
CA PRO A 71 29.84 16.68 -2.86
C PRO A 71 28.71 15.79 -2.33
N ASP A 72 28.66 15.51 -1.03
CA ASP A 72 27.61 14.70 -0.42
C ASP A 72 26.26 15.42 -0.40
N LEU A 73 26.26 16.76 -0.30
CA LEU A 73 25.03 17.54 -0.40
C LEU A 73 24.44 17.42 -1.82
N LEU A 74 25.28 17.53 -2.85
CA LEU A 74 24.87 17.34 -4.23
C LEU A 74 24.35 15.91 -4.47
N ALA A 75 25.03 14.91 -3.93
CA ALA A 75 24.61 13.52 -4.02
C ALA A 75 23.26 13.28 -3.32
N LEU A 76 23.05 13.85 -2.13
CA LEU A 76 21.77 13.79 -1.41
C LEU A 76 20.64 14.38 -2.24
N VAL A 77 20.82 15.62 -2.75
CA VAL A 77 19.80 16.29 -3.56
C VAL A 77 19.47 15.47 -4.80
N ARG A 78 20.48 14.92 -5.47
CA ARG A 78 20.28 14.07 -6.65
C ARG A 78 19.46 12.81 -6.30
N THR A 79 19.77 12.15 -5.19
CA THR A 79 19.04 10.96 -4.74
C THR A 79 17.61 11.29 -4.33
N ASP A 80 17.38 12.41 -3.64
CA ASP A 80 16.03 12.89 -3.33
C ASP A 80 15.20 13.11 -4.61
N ARG A 81 15.78 13.74 -5.64
CA ARG A 81 15.10 13.91 -6.93
C ARG A 81 14.81 12.58 -7.62
N LEU A 82 15.68 11.58 -7.47
CA LEU A 82 15.45 10.24 -8.00
C LEU A 82 14.28 9.54 -7.30
N VAL A 83 14.25 9.54 -5.97
CA VAL A 83 13.14 8.98 -5.17
C VAL A 83 11.83 9.67 -5.53
N LYS A 84 11.85 11.00 -5.63
CA LYS A 84 10.69 11.77 -6.11
C LYS A 84 10.25 11.31 -7.50
N ALA A 85 11.18 11.15 -8.45
CA ALA A 85 10.87 10.70 -9.80
C ALA A 85 10.22 9.31 -9.81
N TRP A 86 10.67 8.40 -8.94
CA TRP A 86 10.04 7.08 -8.77
C TRP A 86 8.60 7.20 -8.28
N ILE A 87 8.37 8.00 -7.24
CA ILE A 87 7.02 8.22 -6.70
C ILE A 87 6.12 8.83 -7.78
N THR A 88 6.55 9.91 -8.44
CA THR A 88 5.78 10.56 -9.51
C THR A 88 5.54 9.64 -10.72
N ALA A 89 6.45 8.74 -11.04
CA ALA A 89 6.25 7.76 -12.10
C ALA A 89 5.22 6.68 -11.75
N THR A 90 4.81 6.54 -10.50
CA THR A 90 3.84 5.52 -10.03
C THR A 90 2.49 6.09 -9.63
N ILE A 91 2.26 7.39 -9.83
CA ILE A 91 0.95 8.01 -9.58
C ILE A 91 0.16 8.22 -10.89
N SER A 92 -1.16 8.29 -10.78
CA SER A 92 -2.06 8.64 -11.89
C SER A 92 -2.01 10.14 -12.20
N GLU A 93 -2.57 10.54 -13.34
CA GLU A 93 -2.72 11.95 -13.71
C GLU A 93 -3.58 12.73 -12.71
N GLU A 94 -4.61 12.10 -12.16
CA GLU A 94 -5.45 12.68 -11.10
C GLU A 94 -4.63 12.98 -9.83
N ALA A 95 -3.80 12.02 -9.40
CA ALA A 95 -2.95 12.17 -8.22
C ALA A 95 -1.75 13.10 -8.43
N LEU A 96 -1.33 13.30 -9.68
CA LEU A 96 -0.28 14.25 -10.05
C LEU A 96 -0.62 15.67 -9.61
N GLY A 97 -1.89 16.05 -9.66
CA GLY A 97 -2.38 17.36 -9.20
C GLY A 97 -2.04 17.67 -7.73
N THR A 98 -2.00 16.65 -6.87
CA THR A 98 -1.69 16.79 -5.44
C THR A 98 -0.22 17.14 -5.17
N VAL A 99 0.67 16.83 -6.11
CA VAL A 99 2.13 16.92 -5.91
C VAL A 99 2.81 17.99 -6.77
N VAL A 100 2.02 18.76 -7.53
CA VAL A 100 2.52 19.89 -8.34
C VAL A 100 3.19 20.92 -7.44
N GLY A 101 4.38 21.37 -7.83
CA GLY A 101 5.14 22.39 -7.09
C GLY A 101 5.88 21.87 -5.84
N ILE A 102 5.60 20.64 -5.39
CA ILE A 102 6.30 20.05 -4.25
C ILE A 102 7.72 19.64 -4.65
N THR A 103 8.71 19.98 -3.84
CA THR A 103 10.12 19.87 -4.22
C THR A 103 10.79 18.61 -3.69
N THR A 104 10.56 18.21 -2.45
CA THR A 104 11.25 17.06 -1.82
C THR A 104 10.47 15.77 -1.96
N SER A 105 11.16 14.62 -1.92
CA SER A 105 10.49 13.32 -1.93
C SER A 105 9.66 13.07 -0.67
N ASN A 106 10.12 13.55 0.50
CA ASN A 106 9.39 13.51 1.77
C ASN A 106 8.04 14.24 1.69
N ASP A 107 8.04 15.48 1.18
CA ASP A 107 6.82 16.27 1.08
C ASP A 107 5.83 15.64 0.08
N VAL A 108 6.34 15.10 -1.04
CA VAL A 108 5.51 14.37 -2.02
C VAL A 108 4.87 13.15 -1.35
N TRP A 109 5.65 12.36 -0.61
CA TRP A 109 5.14 11.20 0.11
C TRP A 109 4.04 11.56 1.10
N ASN A 110 4.29 12.58 1.93
CA ASN A 110 3.32 13.05 2.93
C ASN A 110 2.05 13.63 2.31
N ALA A 111 2.16 14.39 1.21
CA ALA A 111 1.00 14.94 0.52
C ALA A 111 0.09 13.84 -0.04
N LEU A 112 0.68 12.80 -0.65
CA LEU A 112 -0.07 11.64 -1.15
C LEU A 112 -0.69 10.85 0.00
N ALA A 113 0.04 10.60 1.08
CA ALA A 113 -0.48 9.95 2.27
C ALA A 113 -1.69 10.69 2.84
N ASN A 114 -1.61 12.01 2.99
CA ASN A 114 -2.71 12.82 3.52
C ASN A 114 -3.94 12.81 2.61
N ALA A 115 -3.75 12.87 1.28
CA ALA A 115 -4.86 12.93 0.33
C ALA A 115 -5.55 11.58 0.10
N TYR A 116 -4.82 10.47 0.17
CA TYR A 116 -5.29 9.17 -0.31
C TYR A 116 -5.45 8.09 0.79
N SER A 117 -4.81 8.22 1.95
CA SER A 117 -4.89 7.20 3.02
C SER A 117 -6.29 7.08 3.62
N GLN A 118 -6.93 8.21 3.95
CA GLN A 118 -8.26 8.22 4.59
C GLN A 118 -9.34 7.66 3.68
N ASN A 119 -9.33 8.03 2.39
CA ASN A 119 -10.30 7.54 1.42
C ASN A 119 -10.16 6.02 1.19
N SER A 120 -8.94 5.52 1.12
CA SER A 120 -8.69 4.07 0.96
C SER A 120 -9.12 3.28 2.20
N GLN A 121 -8.86 3.80 3.40
CA GLN A 121 -9.31 3.17 4.65
C GLN A 121 -10.83 3.24 4.82
N ALA A 122 -11.43 4.41 4.57
CA ALA A 122 -12.88 4.56 4.61
C ALA A 122 -13.58 3.61 3.63
N ARG A 123 -13.00 3.40 2.44
CA ARG A 123 -13.51 2.43 1.47
C ARG A 123 -13.41 0.99 1.95
N GLU A 124 -12.30 0.62 2.59
CA GLU A 124 -12.15 -0.70 3.24
C GLU A 124 -13.25 -0.91 4.28
N PHE A 125 -13.46 0.06 5.18
CA PHE A 125 -14.51 -0.01 6.20
C PHE A 125 -15.93 -0.04 5.61
N GLU A 126 -16.21 0.77 4.59
CA GLU A 126 -17.50 0.78 3.89
C GLU A 126 -17.82 -0.61 3.32
N LEU A 127 -16.84 -1.25 2.67
CA LEU A 127 -17.02 -2.58 2.08
C LEU A 127 -17.18 -3.67 3.15
N LEU A 128 -16.41 -3.61 4.24
CA LEU A 128 -16.56 -4.54 5.37
C LEU A 128 -17.92 -4.40 6.04
N PHE A 129 -18.35 -3.17 6.28
CA PHE A 129 -19.67 -2.88 6.84
C PHE A 129 -20.78 -3.37 5.91
N LYS A 130 -20.66 -3.12 4.61
CA LYS A 130 -21.58 -3.63 3.59
C LYS A 130 -21.69 -5.15 3.59
N LEU A 131 -20.62 -5.90 3.87
CA LEU A 131 -20.68 -7.35 4.01
C LEU A 131 -21.40 -7.78 5.30
N GLN A 132 -21.08 -7.16 6.42
CA GLN A 132 -21.64 -7.51 7.73
C GLN A 132 -23.14 -7.22 7.82
N GLU A 133 -23.58 -6.10 7.26
CA GLU A 133 -24.99 -5.72 7.25
C GLU A 133 -25.79 -6.37 6.12
N LYS A 134 -25.14 -7.11 5.21
CA LYS A 134 -25.84 -7.68 4.06
C LYS A 134 -26.84 -8.73 4.50
N LYS A 135 -28.12 -8.42 4.37
CA LYS A 135 -29.21 -9.36 4.55
C LYS A 135 -29.84 -9.71 3.21
N LYS A 136 -30.23 -10.98 3.07
CA LYS A 136 -31.00 -11.47 1.92
C LYS A 136 -32.39 -10.86 1.92
N ASP A 137 -33.05 -10.77 3.08
CA ASP A 137 -34.42 -10.27 3.23
C ASP A 137 -35.37 -10.81 2.12
N SER A 138 -36.12 -9.92 1.46
CA SER A 138 -37.01 -10.23 0.33
C SER A 138 -36.29 -10.43 -1.00
N THR A 139 -34.98 -10.21 -1.05
CA THR A 139 -34.17 -10.35 -2.28
C THR A 139 -34.03 -11.83 -2.66
N PRO A 140 -34.06 -12.18 -3.96
CA PRO A 140 -33.78 -13.55 -4.40
C PRO A 140 -32.38 -14.00 -3.97
N LEU A 141 -32.24 -15.29 -3.63
CA LEU A 141 -30.98 -15.85 -3.12
C LEU A 141 -29.80 -15.59 -4.08
N TYR A 142 -30.01 -15.75 -5.39
CA TYR A 142 -28.95 -15.56 -6.37
C TYR A 142 -28.44 -14.11 -6.40
N VAL A 143 -29.33 -13.11 -6.22
CA VAL A 143 -28.95 -11.70 -6.18
C VAL A 143 -28.10 -11.44 -4.95
N TYR A 144 -28.54 -11.92 -3.79
CA TYR A 144 -27.79 -11.84 -2.54
C TYR A 144 -26.37 -12.42 -2.68
N LEU A 145 -26.25 -13.65 -3.22
CA LEU A 145 -24.96 -14.31 -3.41
C LEU A 145 -24.05 -13.53 -4.39
N THR A 146 -24.61 -13.00 -5.47
CA THR A 146 -23.85 -12.24 -6.48
C THR A 146 -23.34 -10.93 -5.91
N GLU A 147 -24.16 -10.19 -5.16
CA GLU A 147 -23.77 -8.93 -4.53
C GLU A 147 -22.77 -9.12 -3.38
N PHE A 148 -22.94 -10.18 -2.59
CA PHE A 148 -21.97 -10.56 -1.57
C PHE A 148 -20.61 -10.87 -2.20
N LYS A 149 -20.60 -11.73 -3.24
CA LYS A 149 -19.40 -12.05 -4.00
C LYS A 149 -18.76 -10.79 -4.61
N SER A 150 -19.54 -9.92 -5.22
CA SER A 150 -19.05 -8.66 -5.79
C SER A 150 -18.35 -7.79 -4.74
N THR A 151 -18.87 -7.75 -3.51
CA THR A 151 -18.26 -6.98 -2.41
C THR A 151 -16.96 -7.64 -1.92
N CYS A 152 -16.91 -8.98 -1.83
CA CYS A 152 -15.66 -9.71 -1.57
C CYS A 152 -14.61 -9.50 -2.67
N ASP A 153 -15.02 -9.49 -3.94
CA ASP A 153 -14.14 -9.28 -5.08
C ASP A 153 -13.59 -7.84 -5.07
N GLN A 154 -14.38 -6.85 -4.65
CA GLN A 154 -13.92 -5.47 -4.44
C GLN A 154 -12.89 -5.35 -3.31
N LEU A 155 -13.11 -6.04 -2.18
CA LEU A 155 -12.15 -6.12 -1.09
C LEU A 155 -10.84 -6.80 -1.52
N ASN A 156 -10.94 -7.87 -2.31
CA ASN A 156 -9.78 -8.54 -2.88
C ASN A 156 -9.02 -7.63 -3.86
N ALA A 157 -9.72 -6.81 -4.64
CA ALA A 157 -9.11 -5.87 -5.59
C ALA A 157 -8.31 -4.74 -4.89
N ILE A 158 -8.59 -4.47 -3.62
CA ILE A 158 -7.80 -3.55 -2.79
C ILE A 158 -6.83 -4.30 -1.84
N GLU A 159 -6.46 -5.56 -2.18
CA GLU A 159 -5.69 -6.56 -1.38
C GLU A 159 -6.05 -6.60 0.10
N LYS A 160 -7.34 -6.45 0.40
CA LYS A 160 -7.94 -6.70 1.72
C LYS A 160 -8.88 -7.91 1.67
N PRO A 161 -8.42 -9.10 1.26
CA PRO A 161 -9.29 -10.25 1.11
C PRO A 161 -9.90 -10.64 2.45
N VAL A 162 -11.20 -10.92 2.45
CA VAL A 162 -11.88 -11.47 3.63
C VAL A 162 -11.42 -12.93 3.83
N PRO A 163 -11.02 -13.34 5.05
CA PRO A 163 -10.74 -14.74 5.33
C PRO A 163 -11.95 -15.63 5.06
N ASP A 164 -11.75 -16.83 4.52
CA ASP A 164 -12.85 -17.74 4.16
C ASP A 164 -13.79 -18.07 5.33
N PRO A 165 -13.31 -18.31 6.57
CA PRO A 165 -14.20 -18.49 7.72
C PRO A 165 -15.14 -17.30 7.95
N ASN A 166 -14.64 -16.07 7.77
CA ASN A 166 -15.42 -14.85 7.92
C ASN A 166 -16.42 -14.69 6.76
N LYS A 167 -15.99 -15.00 5.52
CA LYS A 167 -16.89 -15.01 4.35
C LYS A 167 -18.08 -15.95 4.60
N VAL A 168 -17.80 -17.19 5.01
CA VAL A 168 -18.83 -18.19 5.29
C VAL A 168 -19.75 -17.72 6.41
N PHE A 169 -19.18 -17.23 7.51
CA PHE A 169 -19.95 -16.76 8.65
C PHE A 169 -20.89 -15.59 8.29
N TRP A 170 -20.38 -14.53 7.65
CA TRP A 170 -21.19 -13.37 7.27
C TRP A 170 -22.24 -13.72 6.21
N LEU A 171 -21.88 -14.57 5.23
CA LEU A 171 -22.81 -15.03 4.21
C LEU A 171 -23.99 -15.80 4.84
N LEU A 172 -23.71 -16.76 5.72
CA LEU A 172 -24.74 -17.59 6.34
C LEU A 172 -25.61 -16.80 7.33
N SER A 173 -25.03 -15.80 8.00
CA SER A 173 -25.74 -14.90 8.92
C SER A 173 -26.74 -14.01 8.20
N GLY A 174 -26.49 -13.67 6.92
CA GLY A 174 -27.38 -12.82 6.12
C GLY A 174 -28.56 -13.55 5.46
N LEU A 175 -28.60 -14.89 5.44
CA LEU A 175 -29.65 -15.65 4.74
C LEU A 175 -31.04 -15.53 5.36
N GLY A 176 -31.10 -15.25 6.66
CA GLY A 176 -32.35 -15.12 7.43
C GLY A 176 -32.99 -16.46 7.85
N PRO A 177 -34.14 -16.39 8.56
CA PRO A 177 -34.68 -17.54 9.31
C PRO A 177 -35.03 -18.77 8.46
N ARG A 178 -35.41 -18.57 7.19
CA ARG A 178 -35.74 -19.69 6.27
C ARG A 178 -34.58 -20.66 6.04
N TYR A 179 -33.35 -20.21 6.25
CA TYR A 179 -32.14 -20.99 6.03
C TYR A 179 -31.43 -21.35 7.34
N GLU A 180 -32.04 -21.10 8.50
CA GLU A 180 -31.40 -21.25 9.80
C GLU A 180 -30.82 -22.65 10.02
N SER A 181 -31.60 -23.72 9.78
CA SER A 181 -31.14 -25.10 9.90
C SER A 181 -29.93 -25.40 9.01
N PHE A 182 -29.89 -24.83 7.81
CA PHE A 182 -28.78 -24.97 6.88
C PHE A 182 -27.54 -24.19 7.36
N SER A 183 -27.72 -22.93 7.77
CA SER A 183 -26.65 -22.10 8.34
C SER A 183 -26.02 -22.75 9.57
N THR A 184 -26.83 -23.27 10.49
CA THR A 184 -26.34 -23.99 11.69
C THR A 184 -25.55 -25.24 11.33
N ALA A 185 -26.03 -26.03 10.37
CA ALA A 185 -25.33 -27.25 9.94
C ALA A 185 -23.97 -26.93 9.30
N MET A 186 -23.89 -25.86 8.50
CA MET A 186 -22.66 -25.45 7.83
C MET A 186 -21.63 -24.79 8.76
N LEU A 187 -22.07 -24.09 9.82
CA LEU A 187 -21.18 -23.47 10.80
C LEU A 187 -20.64 -24.45 11.86
N LYS A 188 -21.19 -25.65 11.94
CA LYS A 188 -20.78 -26.64 12.94
C LYS A 188 -19.36 -27.13 12.61
N PRO A 189 -18.39 -27.05 13.54
CA PRO A 189 -17.06 -27.60 13.32
C PRO A 189 -17.19 -29.09 13.00
N ARG A 190 -16.54 -29.56 11.92
CA ARG A 190 -16.41 -31.00 11.68
C ARG A 190 -15.68 -31.57 12.88
N ALA A 191 -16.36 -32.39 13.68
CA ALA A 191 -15.72 -33.13 14.76
C ALA A 191 -14.57 -33.92 14.16
N LEU A 192 -13.33 -33.54 14.49
CA LEU A 192 -12.15 -34.35 14.22
C LEU A 192 -12.35 -35.62 15.03
N ASN A 193 -12.72 -36.69 14.33
CA ASN A 193 -12.84 -38.02 14.90
C ASN A 193 -11.40 -38.52 15.13
N ILE A 194 -10.76 -38.01 16.19
CA ILE A 194 -9.49 -38.53 16.67
C ILE A 194 -9.81 -39.88 17.28
N LYS A 195 -9.76 -40.93 16.45
CA LYS A 195 -9.68 -42.30 16.95
C LYS A 195 -8.38 -42.40 17.73
N SER A 196 -8.47 -42.39 19.05
CA SER A 196 -7.40 -42.89 19.91
C SER A 196 -7.27 -44.38 19.65
N HIS A 197 -6.32 -44.77 18.80
CA HIS A 197 -5.82 -46.14 18.82
C HIS A 197 -4.86 -46.24 19.99
N GLY A 198 -5.32 -46.95 21.03
CA GLY A 198 -4.48 -47.47 22.09
C GLY A 198 -3.65 -48.66 21.63
#